data_AF-A0A5E4L5F6-F1
#
_entry.id   AF-A0A5E4L5F6-F1
#
_cell.length_a   1.000
_cell.length_b   1.000
_cell.length_c   1.000
_cell.angle_alpha   90.00
_cell.angle_beta   90.00
_cell.angle_gamma   90.00
#
_symmetry.space_group_name_H-M   'P 1'
#
loop_
_entity.id
_entity.type
_entity.pdbx_description
1 polymer ?
#
loop_
_entity_poly.entity_id
_entity_poly.type
_entity_poly.pdbx_seq_one_letter_code
_entity_poly.pdbx_strand_id
1 'polypeptide(L)' 'MVGLESSMDLAESAKKVKKPDVADAERERQKKFYEQLRSRSAPVPEA' A
#
# COMPACT_ATOMS: atom_id res chain seq x y z
N MET A 1 18.31 -30.15 -6.43
CA MET A 1 18.05 -28.72 -6.26
C MET A 1 16.85 -28.37 -7.14
N VAL A 2 15.63 -28.72 -6.71
CA VAL A 2 14.38 -28.54 -7.52
C VAL A 2 13.33 -27.71 -6.77
N GLY A 3 13.53 -27.51 -5.45
CA GLY A 3 12.60 -26.72 -4.61
C GLY A 3 12.95 -25.23 -4.50
N LEU A 4 14.19 -24.84 -4.80
CA LEU A 4 14.63 -23.44 -4.69
C LEU A 4 14.05 -22.58 -5.82
N GLU A 5 14.04 -23.09 -7.05
CA GLU A 5 13.46 -22.42 -8.22
C GLU A 5 11.95 -22.20 -8.01
N SER A 6 11.24 -23.25 -7.57
CA SER A 6 9.80 -23.16 -7.24
C SER A 6 9.50 -22.16 -6.12
N SER A 7 10.39 -22.01 -5.13
CA SER A 7 10.20 -21.06 -4.03
C SER A 7 10.43 -19.62 -4.47
N MET A 8 11.35 -19.38 -5.41
CA MET A 8 11.59 -18.04 -5.97
C MET A 8 10.42 -17.58 -6.84
N ASP A 9 9.86 -18.45 -7.67
CA ASP A 9 8.69 -18.14 -8.51
C ASP A 9 7.43 -17.83 -7.67
N LEU A 10 7.26 -18.55 -6.57
CA LEU A 10 6.19 -18.28 -5.59
C LEU A 10 6.41 -16.93 -4.88
N ALA A 11 7.65 -16.59 -4.54
CA ALA A 11 7.96 -15.28 -3.94
C ALA A 11 7.72 -14.11 -4.92
N GLU A 12 8.00 -14.29 -6.21
CA GLU A 12 7.73 -13.27 -7.22
C GLU A 12 6.24 -13.09 -7.52
N SER A 13 5.48 -14.19 -7.55
CA SER A 13 4.03 -14.12 -7.71
C SER A 13 3.34 -13.53 -6.48
N ALA A 14 3.83 -13.78 -5.27
CA ALA A 14 3.31 -13.18 -4.04
C ALA A 14 3.48 -11.65 -3.97
N LYS A 15 4.50 -11.09 -4.65
CA LYS A 15 4.66 -9.63 -4.79
C LYS A 15 3.56 -8.98 -5.65
N LYS A 16 2.87 -9.78 -6.48
CA LYS A 16 1.77 -9.32 -7.34
C LYS A 16 0.48 -9.25 -6.52
N VAL A 17 0.47 -8.45 -5.46
CA VAL A 17 -0.75 -8.14 -4.73
C VAL A 17 -1.63 -7.27 -5.63
N LYS A 18 -2.85 -7.73 -5.91
CA LYS A 18 -3.84 -6.97 -6.68
C LYS A 18 -4.11 -5.66 -5.94
N LYS A 19 -3.60 -4.55 -6.47
CA LYS A 19 -3.88 -3.23 -5.91
C LYS A 19 -5.37 -2.95 -6.12
N PRO A 20 -6.10 -2.48 -5.10
CA PRO A 20 -7.47 -2.07 -5.28
C PRO A 20 -7.52 -0.88 -6.23
N ASP A 21 -8.54 -0.83 -7.10
CA ASP A 21 -8.81 0.35 -7.90
C ASP A 21 -9.28 1.47 -6.97
N VAL A 22 -8.39 2.42 -6.71
CA VAL A 22 -8.69 3.62 -5.93
C VAL A 22 -9.13 4.70 -6.90
N ALA A 23 -10.37 5.18 -6.73
CA ALA A 23 -10.90 6.32 -7.46
C ALA A 23 -10.00 7.56 -7.29
N ASP A 24 -9.88 8.40 -8.31
CA ASP A 24 -8.93 9.54 -8.29
C ASP A 24 -9.20 10.50 -7.13
N ALA A 25 -10.47 10.72 -6.78
CA ALA A 25 -10.87 11.54 -5.63
C ALA A 25 -10.34 10.99 -4.28
N GLU A 26 -10.27 9.67 -4.13
CA GLU A 26 -9.77 9.02 -2.91
C GLU A 26 -8.24 9.07 -2.84
N ARG A 27 -7.54 8.99 -3.99
CA ARG A 27 -6.08 9.20 -4.04
C ARG A 27 -5.70 10.61 -3.58
N GLU A 28 -6.46 11.62 -3.98
CA GLU A 28 -6.23 13.00 -3.54
C GLU A 28 -6.45 13.18 -2.03
N ARG A 29 -7.50 12.56 -1.47
CA ARG A 29 -7.75 12.56 -0.02
C ARG A 29 -6.60 11.93 0.75
N GLN A 30 -6.13 10.77 0.29
CA GLN A 30 -4.99 10.08 0.89
C GLN A 30 -3.72 10.93 0.84
N LYS A 31 -3.41 11.56 -0.31
CA LYS A 31 -2.25 12.47 -0.43
C LYS A 31 -2.32 13.62 0.58
N LYS A 32 -3.45 14.31 0.65
CA LYS A 32 -3.66 15.43 1.60
C LYS A 32 -3.54 14.97 3.05
N PHE A 33 -4.09 13.81 3.38
CA PHE A 33 -3.98 13.23 4.71
C PHE A 33 -2.52 12.88 5.07
N TYR A 34 -1.77 12.27 4.15
CA TYR A 34 -0.35 11.96 4.36
C TYR A 34 0.52 13.23 4.48
N GLU A 35 0.20 14.28 3.73
CA GLU A 35 0.85 15.59 3.88
C GLU A 35 0.61 16.18 5.28
N GLN A 36 -0.63 16.12 5.78
CA GLN A 36 -0.99 16.57 7.13
C GLN A 36 -0.31 15.73 8.24
N LEU A 37 -0.19 14.41 8.03
CA LEU A 37 0.54 13.52 8.93
C LEU A 37 2.02 13.90 9.00
N ARG A 38 2.63 14.19 7.85
CA ARG A 38 4.04 14.61 7.77
C ARG A 38 4.27 15.97 8.43
N SER A 39 3.31 16.89 8.34
CA SER A 39 3.36 18.17 9.06
C SER A 39 2.96 18.07 10.53
N ARG A 40 2.63 16.86 11.05
CA ARG A 40 2.17 16.61 12.43
C ARG A 40 0.93 17.43 12.81
N SER A 41 0.13 17.81 11.81
CA SER A 41 -1.10 18.60 11.97
C SER A 41 -2.34 17.78 11.62
N ALA A 42 -2.18 16.48 11.37
CA ALA A 42 -3.30 15.60 11.09
C ALA A 42 -4.20 15.49 12.33
N PRO A 43 -5.52 15.67 12.18
CA PRO A 43 -6.45 15.45 13.26
C PRO A 43 -6.42 13.97 13.64
N VAL A 44 -6.08 13.68 14.91
CA VAL A 44 -6.22 12.35 15.47
C VAL A 44 -7.72 12.09 15.64
N PRO A 45 -8.30 11.06 15.00
CA PRO A 45 -9.69 10.73 15.25
C PRO A 45 -9.83 10.34 16.73
N GLU A 46 -10.72 11.03 17.45
CA GLU A 46 -11.09 10.61 18.80
C GLU A 46 -11.82 9.26 18.74
N ALA A 47 -11.49 8.39 19.69
CA ALA A 47 -11.96 7.01 19.78
C ALA A 47 -13.43 6.91 20.20
#